data_AF-A0A968ZK08-F1
#
_entry.id   AF-A0A968ZK08-F1
#
_cell.length_a   1.000
_cell.length_b   1.000
_cell.length_c   1.000
_cell.angle_alpha   90.00
_cell.angle_beta   90.00
_cell.angle_gamma   90.00
#
_symmetry.space_group_name_H-M   'P 1'
#
loop_
_entity.id
_entity.type
_entity.pdbx_description
1 polymer ?
#
loop_
_entity_poly.entity_id
_entity_poly.type
_entity_poly.pdbx_seq_one_letter_code
_entity_poly.pdbx_strand_id
1 'polypeptide(L)'
;TADPFAALNTSFAQEVVYIKVKKSQSPGKPVLIHHVVDTRQAECFVSPRLLVVLEEGTQLEVVEKMDAVGQHPAWTNALTEVYLERNAQLKWTKMQVEQAECHQVSNATFRQKKTATWPIPR
;
A
#
# COMPACT_ATOMS: atom_id res chain seq x y z
N THR A 1 -10.74 8.89 17.26
CA THR A 1 -10.22 7.65 17.89
C THR A 1 -9.14 7.09 16.98
N ALA A 2 -7.98 6.74 17.53
CA ALA A 2 -6.91 6.13 16.74
C ALA A 2 -7.33 4.71 16.32
N ASP A 3 -7.14 4.36 15.05
CA ASP A 3 -7.44 3.02 14.57
C ASP A 3 -6.46 2.01 15.20
N PRO A 4 -6.94 0.93 15.84
CA PRO A 4 -6.08 0.00 16.57
C PRO A 4 -5.14 -0.79 15.66
N PHE A 5 -5.54 -1.13 14.43
CA PHE A 5 -4.70 -1.83 13.46
C PHE A 5 -3.63 -0.91 12.88
N ALA A 6 -3.95 0.38 12.68
CA ALA A 6 -2.95 1.38 12.30
C ALA A 6 -1.93 1.64 13.43
N ALA A 7 -2.38 1.66 14.69
CA ALA A 7 -1.50 1.78 15.85
C ALA A 7 -0.59 0.54 15.99
N LEU A 8 -1.17 -0.66 15.83
CA LEU A 8 -0.43 -1.92 15.83
C LEU A 8 0.59 -2.01 14.69
N ASN A 9 0.22 -1.61 13.47
CA ASN A 9 1.17 -1.54 12.36
C ASN A 9 2.31 -0.56 12.71
N THR A 10 2.01 0.61 13.27
CA THR A 10 3.03 1.58 13.69
C THR A 10 3.98 1.03 14.75
N SER A 11 3.53 0.12 15.63
CA SER A 11 4.43 -0.51 16.62
C SER A 11 5.27 -1.67 16.06
N PHE A 12 4.82 -2.34 15.00
CA PHE A 12 5.46 -3.56 14.48
C PHE A 12 6.14 -3.41 13.10
N ALA A 13 5.84 -2.34 12.36
CA ALA A 13 6.45 -2.07 11.06
C ALA A 13 7.97 -1.95 11.21
N GLN A 14 8.70 -2.84 10.55
CA GLN A 14 10.17 -2.82 10.51
C GLN A 14 10.68 -1.76 9.54
N GLU A 15 9.99 -1.62 8.40
CA GLU A 15 10.38 -0.75 7.30
C GLU A 15 9.15 -0.08 6.67
N VAL A 16 9.39 1.03 5.97
CA VAL A 16 8.36 1.78 5.24
C VAL A 16 8.83 2.01 3.82
N VAL A 17 8.02 1.62 2.84
CA VAL A 17 8.27 1.99 1.44
C VAL A 17 7.72 3.40 1.24
N TYR A 18 8.64 4.33 0.94
CA TYR A 18 8.30 5.73 0.67
C TYR A 18 8.43 6.06 -0.80
N ILE A 19 7.32 6.48 -1.42
CA ILE A 19 7.27 6.92 -2.82
C ILE A 19 6.93 8.40 -2.85
N LYS A 20 7.80 9.19 -3.49
CA LYS A 20 7.55 10.62 -3.74
C LYS A 20 7.69 10.94 -5.21
N VAL A 21 6.67 11.54 -5.79
CA VAL A 21 6.74 12.12 -7.15
C VAL A 21 6.76 13.64 -7.03
N LYS A 22 7.78 14.26 -7.61
CA LYS A 22 7.97 15.71 -7.55
C LYS A 22 7.02 16.44 -8.49
N LYS A 23 6.71 17.70 -8.18
CA LYS A 23 5.76 18.55 -8.90
C LYS A 23 5.91 18.45 -10.42
N SER A 24 4.77 18.28 -11.10
CA SER A 24 4.66 18.21 -12.56
C SER A 24 5.46 17.07 -13.21
N GLN A 25 5.84 16.03 -12.45
CA GLN A 25 6.42 14.80 -13.01
C GLN A 25 5.35 13.72 -13.14
N SER A 26 5.43 12.98 -14.25
CA SER A 26 4.57 11.83 -14.52
C SER A 26 5.44 10.68 -15.01
N PRO A 27 5.91 9.79 -14.12
CA PRO A 27 6.65 8.61 -14.51
C PRO A 27 5.85 7.81 -15.55
N GLY A 28 6.48 7.53 -16.71
CA GLY A 28 5.79 6.86 -17.82
C GLY A 28 5.56 5.37 -17.63
N LYS A 29 5.97 4.79 -16.49
CA LYS A 29 5.78 3.38 -16.15
C LYS A 29 5.15 3.25 -14.76
N PRO A 30 4.28 2.25 -14.55
CA PRO A 30 3.71 1.97 -13.24
C PRO A 30 4.79 1.49 -12.25
N VAL A 31 4.58 1.78 -10.97
CA VAL A 31 5.40 1.24 -9.87
C VAL A 31 4.71 -0.02 -9.33
N LEU A 32 5.39 -1.17 -9.42
CA LEU A 32 4.96 -2.41 -8.79
C LEU A 32 5.57 -2.53 -7.40
N ILE A 33 4.72 -2.64 -6.39
CA ILE A 33 5.09 -2.98 -5.02
C ILE A 33 4.67 -4.43 -4.79
N HIS A 34 5.63 -5.35 -4.76
CA HIS A 34 5.37 -6.78 -4.61
C HIS A 34 5.80 -7.25 -3.23
N HIS A 35 4.83 -7.53 -2.38
CA HIS A 35 5.02 -8.15 -1.09
C HIS A 35 4.96 -9.67 -1.26
N VAL A 36 6.00 -10.36 -0.82
CA VAL A 36 6.06 -11.83 -0.81
C VAL A 36 6.17 -12.28 0.63
N VAL A 37 5.11 -12.89 1.14
CA VAL A 37 5.05 -13.44 2.49
C VAL A 37 5.58 -14.88 2.45
N ASP A 38 6.70 -15.14 3.12
CA ASP A 38 7.33 -16.46 3.15
C ASP A 38 6.82 -17.26 4.35
N THR A 39 5.93 -18.21 4.07
CA THR A 39 5.29 -19.11 5.04
C THR A 39 5.78 -20.55 4.89
N ARG A 40 6.99 -20.77 4.35
CA ARG A 40 7.51 -22.13 4.12
C ARG A 40 7.94 -22.86 5.39
N GLN A 41 8.38 -22.13 6.41
CA GLN A 41 8.96 -22.73 7.63
C GLN A 41 8.02 -22.73 8.82
N ALA A 42 7.24 -21.67 8.98
CA ALA A 42 6.36 -21.46 10.12
C ALA A 42 5.30 -20.41 9.80
N GLU A 43 4.32 -20.29 10.67
CA GLU A 43 3.39 -19.17 10.66
C GLU A 43 4.11 -17.83 10.87
N CYS A 44 3.61 -16.77 10.23
CA CYS A 44 4.25 -15.46 10.33
C CYS A 44 3.24 -14.31 10.46
N PHE A 45 3.68 -13.26 11.15
CA PHE A 45 3.00 -11.97 11.21
C PHE A 45 3.81 -10.92 10.47
N VAL A 46 3.18 -10.20 9.53
CA VAL A 46 3.83 -9.14 8.75
C VAL A 46 3.06 -7.83 8.83
N SER A 47 3.78 -6.72 8.99
CA SER A 47 3.21 -5.36 9.07
C SER A 47 3.78 -4.44 7.99
N PRO A 48 3.43 -4.65 6.71
CA PRO A 48 3.92 -3.80 5.63
C PRO A 48 3.34 -2.39 5.74
N ARG A 49 4.16 -1.39 5.44
CA ARG A 49 3.74 0.02 5.46
C ARG A 49 4.18 0.77 4.22
N LEU A 50 3.23 1.46 3.59
CA LEU A 50 3.43 2.27 2.39
C LEU A 50 3.07 3.73 2.66
N LEU A 51 3.95 4.64 2.24
CA LEU A 51 3.69 6.07 2.25
C LEU A 51 3.93 6.65 0.85
N VAL A 52 2.88 7.17 0.22
CA VAL A 52 2.93 7.75 -1.12
C VAL A 52 2.59 9.23 -1.08
N VAL A 53 3.47 10.06 -1.64
CA VAL A 53 3.33 11.51 -1.69
C VAL A 53 3.43 11.98 -3.14
N LEU A 54 2.32 12.47 -3.66
CA LEU A 54 2.22 13.03 -5.00
C LEU A 54 2.10 14.55 -4.90
N GLU A 55 3.11 15.26 -5.39
CA GLU A 55 3.10 16.72 -5.44
C GLU A 55 2.15 17.27 -6.53
N GLU A 56 2.04 18.59 -6.63
CA GLU A 56 1.06 19.22 -7.51
C GLU A 56 1.23 18.80 -8.98
N GLY A 57 0.12 18.42 -9.62
CA GLY A 57 0.08 18.10 -11.04
C GLY A 57 0.83 16.84 -11.46
N THR A 58 1.12 15.91 -10.54
CA THR A 58 1.78 14.64 -10.87
C THR A 58 0.77 13.57 -11.27
N GLN A 59 1.21 12.61 -12.08
CA GLN A 59 0.44 11.40 -12.38
C GLN A 59 1.26 10.16 -12.05
N LEU A 60 0.69 9.23 -11.27
CA LEU A 60 1.33 7.96 -10.93
C LEU A 60 0.34 6.80 -11.04
N GLU A 61 0.82 5.67 -11.53
CA GLU A 61 0.15 4.38 -11.42
C GLU A 61 0.94 3.48 -10.46
N VAL A 62 0.26 2.92 -9.47
CA VAL A 62 0.81 1.96 -8.51
C VAL A 62 0.02 0.66 -8.59
N VAL A 63 0.74 -0.44 -8.69
CA VAL A 63 0.21 -1.79 -8.51
C VAL A 63 0.80 -2.34 -7.21
N GLU A 64 -0.04 -2.58 -6.22
CA GLU A 64 0.33 -3.27 -4.98
C GLU A 64 -0.11 -4.74 -5.11
N LYS A 65 0.83 -5.67 -5.01
CA LYS A 65 0.56 -7.11 -5.06
C LYS A 65 1.02 -7.76 -3.76
N MET A 66 0.12 -8.47 -3.11
CA MET A 66 0.40 -9.33 -1.97
C MET A 66 0.34 -10.78 -2.43
N ASP A 67 1.45 -11.51 -2.25
CA ASP A 67 1.63 -12.91 -2.62
C ASP A 67 2.19 -13.68 -1.42
N ALA A 68 1.96 -14.99 -1.39
CA ALA A 68 2.45 -15.87 -0.33
C ALA A 68 3.11 -17.12 -0.92
N VAL A 69 4.17 -17.59 -0.27
CA VAL A 69 4.86 -18.84 -0.65
C VAL A 69 4.97 -19.73 0.58
N GLY A 70 4.40 -20.93 0.51
CA GLY A 70 4.38 -21.87 1.62
C GLY A 70 2.98 -22.40 1.86
N GLN A 71 2.76 -22.98 3.04
CA GLN A 71 1.47 -23.55 3.45
C GLN A 71 1.13 -23.21 4.91
N HIS A 72 2.06 -22.57 5.64
CA HIS A 72 1.78 -22.16 7.00
C HIS A 72 0.92 -20.89 7.01
N PRO A 73 0.08 -20.70 8.04
CA PRO A 73 -0.77 -19.51 8.15
C PRO A 73 0.04 -18.21 8.21
N ALA A 74 -0.51 -17.14 7.63
CA ALA A 74 0.04 -15.81 7.79
C ALA A 74 -1.02 -14.81 8.22
N TRP A 75 -0.59 -13.81 8.98
CA TRP A 75 -1.41 -12.64 9.24
C TRP A 75 -0.69 -11.38 8.79
N THR A 76 -1.33 -10.64 7.88
CA THR A 76 -0.83 -9.41 7.30
C THR A 76 -1.63 -8.23 7.84
N ASN A 77 -0.98 -7.29 8.54
CA ASN A 77 -1.56 -6.01 8.92
C ASN A 77 -0.94 -4.89 8.06
N ALA A 78 -1.56 -4.59 6.93
CA ALA A 78 -1.04 -3.62 5.96
C ALA A 78 -1.55 -2.20 6.23
N LEU A 79 -0.65 -1.21 6.18
CA LEU A 79 -0.99 0.21 6.33
C LEU A 79 -0.49 1.02 5.13
N THR A 80 -1.41 1.69 4.44
CA THR A 80 -1.10 2.56 3.30
C THR A 80 -1.57 3.98 3.56
N GLU A 81 -0.68 4.94 3.40
CA GLU A 81 -0.97 6.36 3.54
C GLU A 81 -0.64 7.09 2.24
N VAL A 82 -1.61 7.79 1.68
CA VAL A 82 -1.46 8.50 0.41
C VAL A 82 -1.81 9.98 0.58
N TYR A 83 -0.91 10.85 0.13
CA TYR A 83 -1.08 12.30 0.11
C TYR A 83 -1.05 12.78 -1.34
N LEU A 84 -2.17 13.35 -1.79
CA LEU A 84 -2.37 13.84 -3.14
C LEU A 84 -2.53 15.37 -3.10
N GLU A 85 -1.53 16.08 -3.60
CA GLU A 85 -1.60 17.53 -3.76
C GLU A 85 -2.52 17.94 -4.92
N ARG A 86 -2.72 19.25 -5.11
CA ARG A 86 -3.63 19.79 -6.12
C ARG A 86 -3.32 19.22 -7.52
N ASN A 87 -4.36 18.86 -8.28
CA ASN A 87 -4.22 18.27 -9.63
C ASN A 87 -3.39 16.98 -9.69
N ALA A 88 -3.04 16.35 -8.57
CA ALA A 88 -2.37 15.05 -8.58
C ALA A 88 -3.36 13.93 -8.94
N GLN A 89 -2.89 12.96 -9.72
CA GLN A 89 -3.66 11.82 -10.17
C GLN A 89 -2.96 10.53 -9.76
N LEU A 90 -3.69 9.67 -9.06
CA LEU A 90 -3.21 8.35 -8.68
C LEU A 90 -4.16 7.29 -9.23
N LYS A 91 -3.60 6.31 -9.93
CA LYS A 91 -4.26 5.03 -10.19
C LYS A 91 -3.64 3.98 -9.26
N TRP A 92 -4.43 3.40 -8.37
CA TRP A 92 -3.96 2.37 -7.44
C TRP A 92 -4.71 1.07 -7.69
N THR A 93 -3.99 0.01 -7.98
CA THR A 93 -4.53 -1.34 -8.11
C THR A 93 -3.94 -2.21 -7.02
N LYS A 94 -4.79 -2.78 -6.16
CA LYS A 94 -4.38 -3.72 -5.13
C LYS A 94 -4.80 -5.14 -5.51
N MET A 95 -3.87 -6.08 -5.48
CA MET A 95 -4.08 -7.50 -5.76
C MET A 95 -3.72 -8.33 -4.54
N GLN A 96 -4.67 -9.11 -4.06
CA GLN A 96 -4.49 -10.08 -2.97
C GLN A 96 -4.58 -11.47 -3.58
N VAL A 97 -3.44 -12.15 -3.70
CA VAL A 97 -3.34 -13.48 -4.32
C VAL A 97 -2.75 -14.53 -3.37
N GLU A 98 -2.71 -14.21 -2.07
CA GLU A 98 -2.24 -15.10 -1.01
C GLU A 98 -3.13 -16.37 -0.89
N GLN A 99 -2.61 -17.40 -0.21
CA GLN A 99 -3.34 -18.66 0.03
C GLN A 99 -4.49 -18.49 1.04
N ALA A 100 -5.38 -19.48 1.15
CA ALA A 100 -6.57 -19.42 2.00
C ALA A 100 -6.24 -19.26 3.50
N GLU A 101 -5.07 -19.72 3.92
CA GLU A 101 -4.52 -19.66 5.27
C GLU A 101 -3.86 -18.31 5.58
N CYS A 102 -3.83 -17.39 4.61
CA CYS A 102 -3.35 -16.03 4.78
C CYS A 102 -4.51 -15.09 5.06
N HIS A 103 -4.42 -14.35 6.17
CA HIS A 103 -5.43 -13.39 6.58
C HIS A 103 -4.87 -11.99 6.51
N GLN A 104 -5.57 -11.06 5.86
CA GLN A 104 -5.12 -9.68 5.73
C GLN A 104 -6.13 -8.68 6.32
N VAL A 105 -5.64 -7.81 7.20
CA VAL A 105 -6.28 -6.54 7.55
C VAL A 105 -5.51 -5.44 6.83
N SER A 106 -6.22 -4.58 6.09
CA SER A 106 -5.59 -3.51 5.30
C SER A 106 -6.27 -2.18 5.56
N ASN A 107 -5.50 -1.22 6.06
CA ASN A 107 -5.95 0.14 6.26
C ASN A 107 -5.30 1.05 5.20
N ALA A 108 -6.12 1.75 4.41
CA ALA A 108 -5.63 2.70 3.42
C ALA A 108 -6.30 4.07 3.61
N THR A 109 -5.48 5.12 3.80
CA THR A 109 -5.96 6.49 3.95
C THR A 109 -5.50 7.34 2.77
N PHE A 110 -6.44 7.98 2.07
CA PHE A 110 -6.17 8.88 0.95
C PHE A 110 -6.54 10.31 1.30
N ARG A 111 -5.55 11.19 1.41
CA ARG A 111 -5.74 12.62 1.66
C ARG A 111 -5.62 13.39 0.35
N GLN A 112 -6.76 13.85 -0.15
CA GLN A 112 -6.89 14.54 -1.43
C GLN A 112 -7.07 16.05 -1.22
N LYS A 113 -6.18 16.86 -1.79
CA LYS A 113 -6.45 18.30 -1.95
C LYS A 113 -7.40 18.54 -3.13
N LYS A 114 -7.90 19.78 -3.24
CA LYS A 114 -8.81 20.19 -4.32
C LYS A 114 -8.29 19.71 -5.68
N THR A 115 -9.20 19.23 -6.53
CA THR A 115 -8.96 18.73 -7.90
C THR A 115 -8.01 17.53 -8.05
N ALA A 116 -7.53 16.95 -6.95
CA ALA A 116 -6.87 15.65 -6.98
C ALA A 116 -7.88 14.53 -7.29
N THR A 117 -7.44 13.47 -7.97
CA THR A 117 -8.30 12.34 -8.33
C THR A 117 -7.66 10.99 -7.99
N TRP A 118 -8.46 10.13 -7.37
CA TRP A 118 -8.21 8.70 -7.22
C TRP A 118 -9.51 7.96 -7.60
N PRO A 119 -9.63 7.45 -8.84
CA PRO A 119 -10.81 6.69 -9.24
C PRO A 119 -10.77 5.31 -8.59
N ILE A 120 -11.74 5.02 -7.73
CA ILE A 120 -11.98 3.67 -7.22
C ILE A 120 -12.48 2.84 -8.41
N PRO A 121 -11.80 1.75 -8.82
CA PRO A 121 -12.34 0.85 -9.82
C PRO A 121 -13.70 0.33 -9.32
N ARG A 122 -14.75 0.48 -10.15
CA ARG A 122 -16.05 -0.17 -9.90
C ARG A 122 -15.97 -1.66 -10.18
#